data_AF-A0A9Q0SIH1-F1
#
_entry.id   AF-A0A9Q0SIH1-F1
#
_cell.length_a   1.000
_cell.length_b   1.000
_cell.length_c   1.000
_cell.angle_alpha   90.00
_cell.angle_beta   90.00
_cell.angle_gamma   90.00
#
_symmetry.space_group_name_H-M   'P 1'
#
loop_
_entity.id
_entity.type
_entity.pdbx_description
1 polymer ?
#
loop_
_entity_poly.entity_id
_entity_poly.type
_entity_poly.pdbx_seq_one_letter_code
_entity_poly.pdbx_strand_id
1 'polypeptide(L)'
;MTAIWMVIGKDKFSDDTQQVVQLLASTPISNLDIHDPMRIQGLKAWGRLCKCLGHKFQPYMEVAIPCLLQSARLTLPDVANIEESDERNRMIQIKTAILEEKATACVLLRHCIAELKEGIDLWIDEVAETLVPLLNFYQHAEVRIAAALAMPEILKSSKAANDKRLLQKSPFEKLCSDIIPALVEALVKEEVIKISAVMLDSLEDCLEHKLLPFSYQDLF
;
A
#
# COMPACT_ATOMS: atom_id res chain seq x y z
N MET A 1 20.62 15.20 27.50
CA MET A 1 19.20 15.63 27.51
C MET A 1 18.40 14.48 28.08
N THR A 2 18.13 14.57 29.37
CA THR A 2 17.54 13.55 30.24
C THR A 2 16.02 13.64 30.27
N ALA A 3 15.39 12.48 30.39
CA ALA A 3 14.03 12.19 30.91
C ALA A 3 12.81 12.69 30.11
N ILE A 4 12.08 11.73 29.52
CA ILE A 4 10.58 11.60 29.46
C ILE A 4 10.15 10.17 28.97
N TRP A 5 11.06 9.19 28.84
CA TRP A 5 10.72 7.86 28.28
C TRP A 5 10.03 6.86 29.22
N MET A 6 9.63 7.27 30.42
CA MET A 6 8.77 6.43 31.27
C MET A 6 7.47 7.17 31.51
N VAL A 7 6.38 6.72 30.87
CA VAL A 7 5.10 6.41 31.54
C VAL A 7 4.27 5.51 30.58
N ILE A 8 4.41 4.20 30.81
CA ILE A 8 3.38 3.16 30.83
C ILE A 8 2.91 2.53 29.50
N GLY A 9 3.29 1.25 29.33
CA GLY A 9 2.48 0.23 28.64
C GLY A 9 3.04 -0.31 27.33
N LYS A 10 4.34 -0.60 27.21
CA LYS A 10 5.00 -1.13 25.98
C LYS A 10 6.42 -1.67 26.24
N ASP A 11 6.69 -2.21 27.43
CA ASP A 11 8.06 -2.41 27.98
C ASP A 11 8.77 -3.74 27.62
N LYS A 12 8.32 -4.47 26.59
CA LYS A 12 9.07 -5.60 26.01
C LYS A 12 9.40 -5.43 24.52
N PHE A 13 9.09 -4.27 23.95
CA PHE A 13 9.17 -4.07 22.50
C PHE A 13 10.37 -3.19 22.07
N SER A 14 11.17 -2.56 22.96
CA SER A 14 12.16 -1.57 22.49
C SER A 14 13.41 -2.18 21.84
N ASP A 15 14.09 -3.09 22.53
CA ASP A 15 15.42 -3.54 22.10
C ASP A 15 15.31 -4.57 20.96
N ASP A 16 14.35 -5.50 21.07
CA ASP A 16 14.09 -6.51 20.05
C ASP A 16 13.54 -5.89 18.76
N THR A 17 12.68 -4.86 18.85
CA THR A 17 12.17 -4.16 17.65
C THR A 17 13.30 -3.42 16.94
N GLN A 18 14.20 -2.79 17.70
CA GLN A 18 15.32 -2.09 17.11
C GLN A 18 16.26 -3.07 16.39
N GLN A 19 16.50 -4.26 16.95
CA GLN A 19 17.27 -5.32 16.30
C GLN A 19 16.58 -5.84 15.02
N VAL A 20 15.27 -6.10 15.08
CA VAL A 20 14.50 -6.56 13.90
C VAL A 20 14.50 -5.51 12.80
N VAL A 21 14.30 -4.24 13.15
CA VAL A 21 14.36 -3.13 12.18
C VAL A 21 15.76 -3.01 11.58
N GLN A 22 16.82 -3.08 12.40
CA GLN A 22 18.19 -3.03 11.90
C GLN A 22 18.48 -4.19 10.95
N LEU A 23 18.01 -5.41 11.26
CA LEU A 23 18.16 -6.56 10.38
C LEU A 23 17.45 -6.31 9.05
N LEU A 24 16.18 -5.89 9.08
CA LEU A 24 15.39 -5.60 7.88
C LEU A 24 15.97 -4.44 7.05
N ALA A 25 16.54 -3.43 7.70
CA ALA A 25 17.17 -2.29 7.03
C ALA A 25 18.55 -2.64 6.45
N SER A 26 19.30 -3.54 7.10
CA SER A 26 20.64 -3.94 6.68
C SER A 26 20.66 -4.85 5.44
N THR A 27 19.55 -5.54 5.18
CA THR A 27 19.41 -6.46 4.04
C THR A 27 18.28 -5.98 3.14
N PRO A 28 18.59 -5.18 2.09
CA PRO A 28 17.59 -4.77 1.12
C PRO A 28 16.94 -6.01 0.50
N ILE A 29 15.63 -6.15 0.72
CA ILE A 29 14.80 -7.25 0.18
C ILE A 29 15.03 -7.41 -1.33
N SER A 30 15.21 -6.29 -2.04
CA SER A 30 15.43 -6.26 -3.49
C SER A 30 16.71 -6.93 -3.96
N ASN A 31 17.73 -7.07 -3.11
CA ASN A 31 19.00 -7.72 -3.45
C ASN A 31 18.94 -9.26 -3.34
N LEU A 32 17.88 -9.80 -2.72
CA LEU A 32 17.69 -11.24 -2.59
C LEU A 32 17.18 -11.83 -3.90
N ASP A 33 17.50 -13.10 -4.15
CA ASP A 33 16.95 -13.86 -5.28
C ASP A 33 15.41 -13.86 -5.22
N ILE A 34 14.75 -13.77 -6.37
CA ILE A 34 13.28 -13.67 -6.44
C ILE A 34 12.55 -14.87 -5.82
N HIS A 35 13.20 -16.03 -5.75
CA HIS A 35 12.67 -17.22 -5.10
C HIS A 35 13.06 -17.32 -3.61
N ASP A 36 13.85 -16.38 -3.09
CA ASP A 36 14.20 -16.35 -1.68
C ASP A 36 12.95 -16.05 -0.82
N PRO A 37 12.54 -16.97 0.08
CA PRO A 37 11.37 -16.77 0.92
C PRO A 37 11.50 -15.55 1.83
N MET A 38 12.72 -15.08 2.13
CA MET A 38 12.97 -13.89 2.94
C MET A 38 12.43 -12.63 2.30
N ARG A 39 12.20 -12.61 0.98
CA ARG A 39 11.59 -11.46 0.33
C ARG A 39 10.20 -11.17 0.88
N ILE A 40 9.31 -12.16 0.78
CA ILE A 40 7.93 -12.05 1.27
C ILE A 40 7.90 -11.96 2.81
N GLN A 41 8.78 -12.67 3.52
CA GLN A 41 8.82 -12.57 4.99
C GLN A 41 9.25 -11.19 5.47
N GLY A 42 10.23 -10.56 4.81
CA GLY A 42 10.66 -9.21 5.13
C GLY A 42 9.55 -8.18 4.92
N LEU A 43 8.81 -8.27 3.81
CA LEU A 43 7.63 -7.42 3.58
C LEU A 43 6.59 -7.62 4.69
N LYS A 44 6.23 -8.88 4.99
CA LYS A 44 5.27 -9.21 6.06
C LYS A 44 5.75 -8.73 7.43
N ALA A 45 7.06 -8.75 7.71
CA ALA A 45 7.62 -8.22 8.93
C ALA A 45 7.41 -6.71 9.04
N TRP A 46 7.66 -5.94 7.97
CA TRP A 46 7.34 -4.51 7.93
C TRP A 46 5.86 -4.24 8.18
N GLY A 47 4.96 -5.01 7.56
CA GLY A 47 3.52 -4.89 7.79
C GLY A 47 3.11 -5.14 9.24
N ARG A 48 3.67 -6.19 9.87
CA ARG A 48 3.43 -6.48 11.29
C ARG A 48 3.97 -5.37 12.20
N LEU A 49 5.15 -4.85 11.90
CA LEU A 49 5.74 -3.74 12.66
C LEU A 49 4.87 -2.48 12.56
N CYS A 50 4.41 -2.13 11.36
CA CYS A 50 3.50 -1.01 11.16
C CYS A 50 2.24 -1.16 12.01
N LYS A 51 1.58 -2.33 11.94
CA LYS A 51 0.39 -2.64 12.74
C LYS A 51 0.64 -2.60 14.26
N CYS A 52 1.78 -3.09 14.74
CA CYS A 52 2.08 -3.11 16.17
C CYS A 52 2.43 -1.72 16.72
N LEU A 53 3.11 -0.90 15.92
CA LEU A 53 3.63 0.39 16.34
C LEU A 53 2.64 1.54 16.10
N GLY A 54 1.74 1.41 15.11
CA GLY A 54 0.84 2.48 14.69
C GLY A 54 1.64 3.73 14.33
N HIS A 55 1.24 4.90 14.85
CA HIS A 55 1.99 6.16 14.66
C HIS A 55 3.45 6.12 15.15
N LYS A 56 3.83 5.23 16.08
CA LYS A 56 5.24 5.08 16.50
C LYS A 56 6.12 4.45 15.41
N PHE A 57 5.54 4.01 14.29
CA PHE A 57 6.26 3.48 13.13
C PHE A 57 6.95 4.57 12.31
N GLN A 58 6.59 5.84 12.51
CA GLN A 58 7.07 6.97 11.70
C GLN A 58 8.60 7.02 11.48
N PRO A 59 9.46 6.75 12.48
CA PRO A 59 10.91 6.76 12.28
C PRO A 59 11.44 5.71 11.28
N TYR A 60 10.63 4.69 10.96
CA TYR A 60 11.04 3.56 10.11
C TYR A 60 10.46 3.65 8.69
N MET A 61 9.59 4.62 8.43
CA MET A 61 8.87 4.74 7.16
C MET A 61 9.81 5.02 5.98
N GLU A 62 10.91 5.75 6.21
CA GLU A 62 11.93 6.05 5.18
C GLU A 62 12.63 4.82 4.62
N VAL A 63 12.56 3.68 5.32
CA VAL A 63 13.09 2.40 4.85
C VAL A 63 11.94 1.47 4.43
N ALA A 64 10.91 1.38 5.27
CA ALA A 64 9.85 0.40 5.10
C ALA A 64 8.94 0.71 3.89
N ILE A 65 8.51 1.97 3.73
CA ILE A 65 7.58 2.33 2.66
C ILE A 65 8.23 2.19 1.28
N PRO A 66 9.47 2.68 1.03
CA PRO A 66 10.18 2.42 -0.23
C PRO A 66 10.34 0.94 -0.55
N CYS A 67 10.60 0.12 0.47
CA CYS A 67 10.73 -1.32 0.30
C CYS A 67 9.42 -1.96 -0.21
N LEU A 68 8.28 -1.61 0.39
CA LEU A 68 6.97 -2.06 -0.07
C LEU A 68 6.65 -1.53 -1.48
N LEU A 69 6.95 -0.26 -1.76
CA LEU A 69 6.73 0.35 -3.08
C LEU A 69 7.56 -0.35 -4.17
N GLN A 70 8.83 -0.66 -3.90
CA GLN A 70 9.70 -1.35 -4.86
C GLN A 70 9.12 -2.72 -5.24
N SER A 71 8.68 -3.50 -4.27
CA SER A 71 8.03 -4.80 -4.50
C SER A 71 6.69 -4.65 -5.25
N ALA A 72 5.89 -3.64 -4.93
CA ALA A 72 4.65 -3.34 -5.65
C ALA A 72 4.89 -2.87 -7.08
N ARG A 73 6.08 -2.35 -7.42
CA ARG A 73 6.47 -1.87 -8.75
C ARG A 73 7.17 -2.91 -9.63
N LEU A 74 7.40 -4.13 -9.13
CA LEU A 74 8.06 -5.17 -9.92
C LEU A 74 7.38 -5.40 -11.27
N THR A 75 8.20 -5.50 -12.30
CA THR A 75 7.81 -5.74 -13.69
C THR A 75 7.81 -7.23 -14.00
N LEU A 76 6.80 -7.69 -14.73
CA LEU A 76 6.74 -9.09 -15.15
C LEU A 76 7.70 -9.34 -16.30
N PRO A 77 8.37 -10.51 -16.34
CA PRO A 77 9.15 -10.89 -17.50
C PRO A 77 8.26 -11.20 -18.71
N ASP A 78 8.77 -10.95 -19.91
CA ASP A 78 8.12 -11.34 -21.16
C ASP A 78 8.42 -12.81 -21.47
N VAL A 79 7.37 -13.62 -21.53
CA VAL A 79 7.43 -15.06 -21.81
C VAL A 79 6.97 -15.41 -23.23
N ALA A 80 6.45 -14.44 -23.99
CA ALA A 80 5.80 -14.71 -25.27
C ALA A 80 6.77 -15.28 -26.32
N ASN A 81 8.00 -14.78 -26.30
CA ASN A 81 9.01 -15.05 -27.34
C ASN A 81 10.01 -16.17 -26.98
N ILE A 82 9.81 -16.88 -25.86
CA ILE A 82 10.74 -17.94 -25.41
C ILE A 82 10.28 -19.29 -25.95
N GLU A 83 10.92 -19.80 -27.01
CA GLU A 83 10.58 -21.10 -27.61
C GLU A 83 11.08 -22.29 -26.78
N GLU A 84 12.22 -22.14 -26.10
CA GLU A 84 12.82 -23.21 -25.30
C GLU A 84 11.96 -23.54 -24.08
N SER A 85 11.51 -24.80 -23.99
CA SER A 85 10.59 -25.26 -22.94
C SER A 85 11.13 -25.05 -21.53
N ASP A 86 12.41 -25.35 -21.30
CA ASP A 86 13.01 -25.25 -19.96
C ASP A 86 13.18 -23.79 -19.51
N GLU A 87 13.60 -22.91 -20.42
CA GLU A 87 13.70 -21.48 -20.13
C GLU A 87 12.32 -20.84 -19.95
N ARG A 88 11.33 -21.23 -20.78
CA ARG A 88 9.94 -20.81 -20.62
C ARG A 88 9.40 -21.21 -19.24
N ASN A 89 9.64 -22.44 -18.80
CA ASN A 89 9.21 -22.92 -17.49
C ASN A 89 9.86 -22.14 -16.34
N ARG A 90 11.16 -21.88 -16.42
CA ARG A 90 11.86 -21.03 -15.43
C ARG A 90 11.26 -19.63 -15.39
N MET A 91 10.98 -19.03 -16.54
CA MET A 91 10.41 -17.68 -16.60
C MET A 91 8.99 -17.61 -16.06
N ILE A 92 8.18 -18.66 -16.24
CA ILE A 92 6.85 -18.78 -15.62
C ILE A 92 6.96 -18.84 -14.09
N GLN A 93 7.95 -19.56 -13.55
CA GLN A 93 8.19 -19.62 -12.10
C GLN A 93 8.59 -18.25 -11.55
N ILE A 94 9.51 -17.54 -12.23
CA ILE A 94 9.92 -16.17 -11.86
C ILE A 94 8.71 -15.23 -11.90
N LYS A 95 7.91 -15.29 -12.96
CA LYS A 95 6.69 -14.49 -13.11
C LYS A 95 5.72 -14.74 -11.94
N THR A 96 5.54 -16.00 -11.55
CA THR A 96 4.67 -16.37 -10.42
C THR A 96 5.19 -15.80 -9.11
N ALA A 97 6.49 -15.90 -8.84
CA ALA A 97 7.11 -15.35 -7.64
C ALA A 97 6.98 -13.82 -7.56
N ILE A 98 7.21 -13.12 -8.68
CA ILE A 98 7.02 -11.66 -8.78
C ILE A 98 5.57 -11.28 -8.48
N LEU A 99 4.62 -12.04 -9.01
CA LEU A 99 3.20 -11.79 -8.79
C LEU A 99 2.80 -11.95 -7.32
N GLU A 100 3.29 -12.98 -6.64
CA GLU A 100 3.03 -13.20 -5.21
C GLU A 100 3.63 -12.07 -4.35
N GLU A 101 4.86 -11.65 -4.65
CA GLU A 101 5.52 -10.55 -3.94
C GLU A 101 4.77 -9.23 -4.16
N LYS A 102 4.41 -8.92 -5.41
CA LYS A 102 3.66 -7.71 -5.79
C LYS A 102 2.31 -7.65 -5.09
N ALA A 103 1.56 -8.75 -5.08
CA ALA A 103 0.28 -8.85 -4.39
C ALA A 103 0.44 -8.63 -2.88
N THR A 104 1.44 -9.27 -2.27
CA THR A 104 1.78 -9.08 -0.85
C THR A 104 2.08 -7.61 -0.55
N ALA A 105 2.92 -6.98 -1.36
CA ALA A 105 3.29 -5.58 -1.18
C ALA A 105 2.10 -4.62 -1.27
N CYS A 106 1.19 -4.81 -2.23
CA CYS A 106 -0.01 -3.99 -2.38
C CYS A 106 -0.94 -4.10 -1.16
N VAL A 107 -1.16 -5.32 -0.66
CA VAL A 107 -1.96 -5.55 0.55
C VAL A 107 -1.33 -4.86 1.77
N LEU A 108 -0.01 -4.92 1.90
CA LEU A 108 0.70 -4.30 3.01
C LEU A 108 0.75 -2.78 2.93
N LEU A 109 0.91 -2.20 1.74
CA LEU A 109 0.78 -0.75 1.53
C LEU A 109 -0.59 -0.26 2.00
N ARG A 110 -1.67 -0.94 1.60
CA ARG A 110 -3.02 -0.64 2.08
C ARG A 110 -3.11 -0.68 3.61
N HIS A 111 -2.57 -1.73 4.23
CA HIS A 111 -2.55 -1.83 5.70
C HIS A 111 -1.79 -0.68 6.35
N CYS A 112 -0.63 -0.28 5.79
CA CYS A 112 0.14 0.84 6.29
C CYS A 112 -0.66 2.16 6.20
N ILE A 113 -1.36 2.39 5.09
CA ILE A 113 -2.20 3.59 4.92
C ILE A 113 -3.30 3.61 5.99
N ALA A 114 -4.06 2.51 6.13
CA ALA A 114 -5.15 2.40 7.09
C ALA A 114 -4.70 2.57 8.55
N GLU A 115 -3.52 2.04 8.88
CA GLU A 115 -2.96 2.09 10.24
C GLU A 115 -2.37 3.47 10.57
N LEU A 116 -1.66 4.09 9.63
CA LEU A 116 -0.94 5.35 9.84
C LEU A 116 -1.84 6.58 9.66
N LYS A 117 -2.94 6.47 8.90
CA LYS A 117 -3.88 7.56 8.63
C LYS A 117 -3.13 8.80 8.13
N GLU A 118 -3.32 9.96 8.75
CA GLU A 118 -2.60 11.20 8.42
C GLU A 118 -1.07 11.10 8.54
N GLY A 119 -0.53 10.10 9.23
CA GLY A 119 0.91 9.87 9.34
C GLY A 119 1.58 9.45 8.03
N ILE A 120 0.82 8.97 7.04
CA ILE A 120 1.32 8.56 5.72
C ILE A 120 1.47 9.75 4.75
N ASP A 121 1.09 10.96 5.16
CA ASP A 121 0.93 12.15 4.31
C ASP A 121 2.14 12.44 3.40
N LEU A 122 3.37 12.23 3.87
CA LEU A 122 4.59 12.43 3.06
C LEU A 122 4.77 11.41 1.91
N TRP A 123 4.09 10.27 1.99
CA TRP A 123 4.21 9.15 1.04
C TRP A 123 2.95 8.97 0.21
N ILE A 124 1.87 9.71 0.50
CA ILE A 124 0.54 9.40 -0.04
C ILE A 124 0.49 9.53 -1.57
N ASP A 125 1.17 10.53 -2.13
CA ASP A 125 1.25 10.73 -3.58
C ASP A 125 2.00 9.58 -4.25
N GLU A 126 3.16 9.19 -3.71
CA GLU A 126 3.96 8.10 -4.27
C GLU A 126 3.24 6.74 -4.19
N VAL A 127 2.50 6.52 -3.10
CA VAL A 127 1.65 5.35 -2.92
C VAL A 127 0.51 5.35 -3.93
N ALA A 128 -0.16 6.49 -4.14
CA ALA A 128 -1.23 6.61 -5.13
C ALA A 128 -0.71 6.39 -6.56
N GLU A 129 0.40 7.02 -6.93
CA GLU A 129 1.07 6.84 -8.23
C GLU A 129 1.42 5.36 -8.50
N THR A 130 1.69 4.60 -7.44
CA THR A 130 1.99 3.16 -7.53
C THR A 130 0.74 2.31 -7.62
N LEU A 131 -0.28 2.56 -6.79
CA LEU A 131 -1.44 1.68 -6.65
C LEU A 131 -2.56 1.96 -7.67
N VAL A 132 -2.75 3.22 -8.09
CA VAL A 132 -3.82 3.58 -9.04
C VAL A 132 -3.70 2.81 -10.37
N PRO A 133 -2.52 2.73 -11.02
CA PRO A 133 -2.38 1.95 -12.25
C PRO A 133 -2.68 0.46 -12.06
N LEU A 134 -2.50 -0.07 -10.85
CA LEU A 134 -2.70 -1.49 -10.54
C LEU A 134 -4.17 -1.91 -10.48
N LEU A 135 -5.11 -0.95 -10.48
CA LEU A 135 -6.53 -1.23 -10.70
C LEU A 135 -6.77 -1.96 -12.04
N ASN A 136 -5.94 -1.68 -13.06
CA ASN A 136 -6.01 -2.30 -14.38
C ASN A 136 -4.97 -3.44 -14.58
N PHE A 137 -4.40 -3.99 -13.50
CA PHE A 137 -3.41 -5.07 -13.59
C PHE A 137 -4.09 -6.44 -13.76
N TYR A 138 -4.51 -6.77 -14.99
CA TYR A 138 -5.30 -7.96 -15.29
C TYR A 138 -4.59 -9.29 -15.00
N GLN A 139 -3.25 -9.28 -14.86
CA GLN A 139 -2.42 -10.47 -14.67
C GLN A 139 -2.59 -11.14 -13.31
N HIS A 140 -3.15 -10.45 -12.30
CA HIS A 140 -3.33 -11.02 -10.96
C HIS A 140 -4.50 -10.37 -10.20
N ALA A 141 -5.46 -11.19 -9.76
CA ALA A 141 -6.69 -10.71 -9.13
C ALA A 141 -6.42 -9.99 -7.81
N GLU A 142 -5.58 -10.56 -6.95
CA GLU A 142 -5.29 -10.02 -5.62
C GLU A 142 -4.60 -8.65 -5.67
N VAL A 143 -3.84 -8.36 -6.74
CA VAL A 143 -3.26 -7.03 -6.95
C VAL A 143 -4.36 -6.01 -7.22
N ARG A 144 -5.33 -6.33 -8.09
CA ARG A 144 -6.46 -5.43 -8.38
C ARG A 144 -7.36 -5.23 -7.17
N ILE A 145 -7.64 -6.30 -6.43
CA ILE A 145 -8.41 -6.24 -5.17
C ILE A 145 -7.70 -5.34 -4.16
N ALA A 146 -6.40 -5.53 -3.95
CA ALA A 146 -5.63 -4.72 -3.02
C ALA A 146 -5.56 -3.25 -3.43
N ALA A 147 -5.41 -2.97 -4.73
CA ALA A 147 -5.44 -1.62 -5.28
C ALA A 147 -6.80 -0.96 -5.05
N ALA A 148 -7.92 -1.63 -5.40
CA ALA A 148 -9.27 -1.12 -5.21
C ALA A 148 -9.53 -0.73 -3.75
N LEU A 149 -9.25 -1.65 -2.82
CA LEU A 149 -9.42 -1.42 -1.39
C LEU A 149 -8.49 -0.35 -0.79
N ALA A 150 -7.40 0.02 -1.49
CA ALA A 150 -6.50 1.08 -1.05
C ALA A 150 -7.00 2.48 -1.43
N MET A 151 -7.80 2.60 -2.48
CA MET A 151 -8.31 3.88 -2.98
C MET A 151 -9.04 4.70 -1.89
N PRO A 152 -10.05 4.17 -1.17
CA PRO A 152 -10.72 4.95 -0.13
C PRO A 152 -9.80 5.29 1.05
N GLU A 153 -8.90 4.38 1.43
CA GLU A 153 -7.95 4.62 2.52
C GLU A 153 -6.96 5.74 2.19
N ILE A 154 -6.54 5.85 0.92
CA ILE A 154 -5.71 6.96 0.43
C ILE A 154 -6.44 8.30 0.58
N LEU A 155 -7.68 8.38 0.08
CA LEU A 155 -8.48 9.59 0.15
C LEU A 155 -8.77 10.01 1.59
N LYS A 156 -9.12 9.04 2.44
CA LYS A 156 -9.37 9.25 3.88
C LYS A 156 -8.14 9.78 4.60
N SER A 157 -6.98 9.20 4.34
CA SER A 157 -5.71 9.61 4.96
C SER A 157 -5.28 11.00 4.50
N SER A 158 -5.43 11.29 3.21
CA SER A 158 -5.16 12.62 2.63
C SER A 158 -6.10 13.69 3.19
N LYS A 159 -7.39 13.39 3.35
CA LYS A 159 -8.37 14.31 3.97
C LYS A 159 -8.02 14.62 5.43
N ALA A 160 -7.71 13.59 6.21
CA ALA A 160 -7.31 13.74 7.61
C ALA A 160 -6.03 14.58 7.79
N ALA A 161 -5.07 14.47 6.86
CA ALA A 161 -3.88 15.32 6.85
C ALA A 161 -4.21 16.77 6.45
N ASN A 162 -5.13 16.97 5.49
CA ASN A 162 -5.55 18.28 5.04
C ASN A 162 -6.20 19.11 6.16
N ASP A 163 -7.06 18.50 6.97
CA ASP A 163 -7.73 19.19 8.09
C ASP A 163 -6.74 19.74 9.13
N LYS A 164 -5.49 19.23 9.14
CA LYS A 164 -4.38 19.72 9.98
C LYS A 164 -3.47 20.73 9.28
N ARG A 165 -3.54 20.86 7.95
CA ARG A 165 -2.71 21.77 7.16
C ARG A 165 -3.41 23.14 7.06
N LEU A 166 -2.98 24.09 7.89
CA LEU A 166 -3.63 25.41 7.98
C LEU A 166 -3.56 26.26 6.68
N LEU A 167 -2.60 26.03 5.77
CA LEU A 167 -2.35 26.94 4.63
C LEU A 167 -1.74 26.29 3.35
N GLN A 168 -1.56 24.97 3.28
CA GLN A 168 -0.96 24.32 2.11
C GLN A 168 -2.03 23.70 1.20
N LYS A 169 -1.84 23.81 -0.12
CA LYS A 169 -2.72 23.15 -1.09
C LYS A 169 -2.65 21.64 -0.88
N SER A 170 -3.79 21.05 -0.55
CA SER A 170 -3.92 19.62 -0.27
C SER A 170 -3.75 18.77 -1.52
N PRO A 171 -3.12 17.58 -1.43
CA PRO A 171 -3.17 16.61 -2.52
C PRO A 171 -4.58 16.02 -2.71
N PHE A 172 -5.50 16.20 -1.76
CA PHE A 172 -6.82 15.53 -1.76
C PHE A 172 -7.64 15.73 -3.04
N GLU A 173 -7.75 16.96 -3.55
CA GLU A 173 -8.53 17.25 -4.77
C GLU A 173 -7.91 16.58 -6.01
N LYS A 174 -6.59 16.58 -6.09
CA LYS A 174 -5.83 15.91 -7.16
C LYS A 174 -6.04 14.40 -7.05
N LEU A 175 -5.84 13.82 -5.86
CA LEU A 175 -6.06 12.40 -5.61
C LEU A 175 -7.49 11.97 -5.95
N CYS A 176 -8.52 12.76 -5.63
CA CYS A 176 -9.89 12.48 -6.06
C CYS A 176 -10.03 12.48 -7.59
N SER A 177 -9.36 13.41 -8.27
CA SER A 177 -9.41 13.54 -9.73
C SER A 177 -8.64 12.42 -10.45
N ASP A 178 -7.67 11.81 -9.79
CA ASP A 178 -6.89 10.69 -10.32
C ASP A 178 -7.57 9.33 -10.00
N ILE A 179 -7.99 9.14 -8.74
CA ILE A 179 -8.50 7.86 -8.22
C ILE A 179 -9.91 7.55 -8.73
N ILE A 180 -10.85 8.49 -8.64
CA ILE A 180 -12.27 8.20 -8.95
C ILE A 180 -12.44 7.79 -10.41
N PRO A 181 -11.90 8.53 -11.41
CA PRO A 181 -12.01 8.10 -12.80
C PRO A 181 -11.32 6.77 -13.08
N ALA A 182 -10.13 6.53 -12.50
CA ALA A 182 -9.40 5.28 -12.69
C ALA A 182 -10.17 4.07 -12.12
N LEU A 183 -10.82 4.23 -10.97
CA LEU A 183 -11.63 3.18 -10.35
C LEU A 183 -12.90 2.90 -11.15
N VAL A 184 -13.59 3.93 -11.65
CA VAL A 184 -14.74 3.78 -12.55
C VAL A 184 -14.34 3.09 -13.85
N GLU A 185 -13.23 3.50 -14.47
CA GLU A 185 -12.72 2.88 -15.69
C GLU A 185 -12.38 1.39 -15.47
N ALA A 186 -11.70 1.07 -14.37
CA ALA A 186 -11.37 -0.31 -14.02
C ALA A 186 -12.63 -1.15 -13.77
N LEU A 187 -13.63 -0.62 -13.07
CA LEU A 187 -14.91 -1.28 -12.80
C LEU A 187 -15.65 -1.64 -14.11
N VAL A 188 -15.67 -0.73 -15.09
CA VAL A 188 -16.34 -0.96 -16.39
C VAL A 188 -15.68 -2.08 -17.18
N LYS A 189 -14.36 -2.26 -17.04
CA LYS A 189 -13.58 -3.26 -17.76
C LYS A 189 -13.44 -4.59 -17.02
N GLU A 190 -13.74 -4.63 -15.72
CA GLU A 190 -13.53 -5.83 -14.91
C GLU A 190 -14.55 -6.92 -15.25
N GLU A 191 -14.03 -8.07 -15.69
CA GLU A 191 -14.84 -9.23 -16.09
C GLU A 191 -15.21 -10.12 -14.89
N VAL A 192 -14.45 -10.06 -13.80
CA VAL A 192 -14.68 -10.90 -12.62
C VAL A 192 -15.63 -10.22 -11.66
N ILE A 193 -16.89 -10.69 -11.62
CA ILE A 193 -17.99 -10.16 -10.78
C ILE A 193 -17.56 -9.87 -9.33
N LYS A 194 -16.79 -10.76 -8.70
CA LYS A 194 -16.31 -10.59 -7.32
C LYS A 194 -15.40 -9.37 -7.17
N ILE A 195 -14.55 -9.10 -8.16
CA ILE A 195 -13.66 -7.93 -8.16
C ILE A 195 -14.45 -6.67 -8.49
N SER A 196 -15.42 -6.75 -9.42
CA SER A 196 -16.33 -5.64 -9.72
C SER A 196 -17.10 -5.19 -8.46
N ALA A 197 -17.58 -6.14 -7.64
CA ALA A 197 -18.22 -5.82 -6.37
C ALA A 197 -17.28 -5.08 -5.42
N VAL A 198 -16.03 -5.55 -5.25
CA VAL A 198 -15.02 -4.86 -4.44
C VAL A 198 -14.73 -3.45 -4.96
N MET A 199 -14.63 -3.27 -6.27
CA MET A 199 -14.40 -1.96 -6.88
C MET A 199 -15.59 -1.01 -6.69
N LEU A 200 -16.81 -1.54 -6.74
CA LEU A 200 -18.03 -0.77 -6.49
C LEU A 200 -18.11 -0.32 -5.02
N ASP A 201 -17.87 -1.22 -4.07
CA ASP A 201 -17.81 -0.90 -2.64
C ASP A 201 -16.72 0.16 -2.38
N SER A 202 -15.54 -0.02 -2.98
CA SER A 202 -14.43 0.95 -2.85
C SER A 202 -14.79 2.31 -3.44
N LEU A 203 -15.59 2.35 -4.50
CA LEU A 203 -16.06 3.59 -5.13
C LEU A 203 -17.08 4.31 -4.25
N GLU A 204 -18.02 3.56 -3.65
CA GLU A 204 -18.96 4.08 -2.65
C GLU A 204 -18.19 4.74 -1.50
N ASP A 205 -17.24 4.04 -0.89
CA ASP A 205 -16.39 4.55 0.19
C ASP A 205 -15.61 5.82 -0.23
N CYS A 206 -15.08 5.87 -1.46
CA CYS A 206 -14.42 7.06 -2.00
C CYS A 206 -15.37 8.27 -2.08
N LEU A 207 -16.61 8.04 -2.48
CA LEU A 207 -17.61 9.09 -2.67
C LEU A 207 -18.15 9.61 -1.34
N GLU A 208 -18.35 8.76 -0.34
CA GLU A 208 -18.72 9.20 1.01
C GLU A 208 -17.72 10.23 1.58
N HIS A 209 -16.43 10.01 1.32
CA HIS A 209 -15.37 10.93 1.75
C HIS A 209 -15.33 12.23 0.95
N LYS A 210 -15.80 12.24 -0.30
CA LYS A 210 -15.95 13.43 -1.15
C LYS A 210 -17.21 14.25 -0.80
N LEU A 211 -18.27 13.60 -0.30
CA LEU A 211 -19.59 14.19 -0.08
C LEU A 211 -19.84 14.82 1.30
N LEU A 212 -18.91 14.67 2.26
CA LEU A 212 -18.96 15.45 3.50
C LEU A 212 -18.25 16.79 3.32
N PRO A 213 -18.98 17.80 2.81
CA PRO A 213 -19.26 19.00 3.59
C PRO A 213 -20.75 19.39 3.60
N PHE A 214 -21.67 18.45 3.83
CA PHE A 214 -23.03 18.79 4.26
C PHE A 214 -23.42 17.94 5.47
N SER A 215 -23.22 18.52 6.64
CA SER A 215 -23.96 18.15 7.85
C SER A 215 -25.45 18.25 7.55
N TYR A 216 -26.17 17.12 7.64
CA TYR A 216 -27.63 17.12 7.76
C TYR A 216 -28.15 17.84 9.03
N GLN A 217 -27.25 18.44 9.82
CA GLN A 217 -27.58 19.25 10.99
C GLN A 217 -27.85 20.73 10.66
N ASP A 218 -27.61 21.19 9.43
CA ASP A 218 -27.93 22.57 9.00
C ASP A 218 -29.29 22.70 8.29
N LEU A 219 -30.13 21.66 8.37
CA LEU A 219 -31.47 21.62 7.75
C LEU A 219 -32.64 21.66 8.75
N PHE A 220 -32.39 21.94 10.03
CA PHE A 220 -33.44 22.25 11.02
C PHE A 220 -33.01 23.32 12.01
#